data_AF-A0A3L7RQN4-F1
#
_entry.id   AF-A0A3L7RQN4-F1
#
_cell.length_a   1.000
_cell.length_b   1.000
_cell.length_c   1.000
_cell.angle_alpha   90.00
_cell.angle_beta   90.00
_cell.angle_gamma   90.00
#
_symmetry.space_group_name_H-M   'P 1'
#
loop_
_entity.id
_entity.type
_entity.pdbx_description
1 polymer ?
#
loop_
_entity_poly.entity_id
_entity_poly.type
_entity_poly.pdbx_seq_one_letter_code
_entity_poly.pdbx_strand_id
1 'polypeptide(L)'
;NGICAGRMLPFNLPELEVSGLALVTAIDDCPPIAEGEGSVVTARFVTREVHVVASVDVLGADGTVETITGTTTHPVWSVDRQEWVPLAELADGETLQGLDGLAVVLSVSLSRVSQPVYNIEVHGEHVYQVGELGVLVHNTCEVVLQIGKSTAKLSAESGVLRVADIYVQGGDDMLRMFDQIRKFGAANGTKTFEATAEFLNFPLRDRLMKMGFQFEKIGSGPFGDIWKITGEL
;
A
#
# COMPACT_ATOMS: atom_id res chain seq x y z
N ASN A 1 8.97 -23.36 14.85
CA ASN A 1 8.88 -23.52 13.37
C ASN A 1 8.42 -22.22 12.76
N GLY A 2 9.32 -21.42 12.20
CA GLY A 2 8.90 -20.22 11.47
C GLY A 2 9.99 -19.17 11.48
N ILE A 3 10.59 -18.92 10.31
CA ILE A 3 11.70 -17.98 10.06
C ILE A 3 13.03 -18.41 10.71
N CYS A 4 13.99 -18.79 9.87
CA CYS A 4 15.37 -19.09 10.27
C CYS A 4 16.32 -18.43 9.26
N ALA A 5 17.52 -18.02 9.69
CA ALA A 5 18.57 -17.59 8.77
C ALA A 5 18.83 -18.66 7.68
N GLY A 6 19.10 -18.22 6.46
CA GLY A 6 19.26 -19.06 5.28
C GLY A 6 17.96 -19.50 4.60
N ARG A 7 16.78 -19.13 5.12
CA ARG A 7 15.49 -19.48 4.50
C ARG A 7 14.99 -18.34 3.61
N MET A 8 14.33 -18.71 2.52
CA MET A 8 13.53 -17.79 1.72
C MET A 8 12.12 -17.69 2.32
N LEU A 9 11.55 -16.48 2.35
CA LEU A 9 10.16 -16.24 2.71
C LEU A 9 9.48 -15.28 1.72
N PRO A 10 8.17 -15.44 1.47
CA PRO A 10 7.41 -14.44 0.71
C PRO A 10 7.46 -13.09 1.41
N PHE A 11 7.70 -12.03 0.64
CA PHE A 11 7.86 -10.67 1.13
C PHE A 11 7.23 -9.68 0.14
N ASN A 12 6.41 -8.75 0.65
CA ASN A 12 5.69 -7.77 -0.15
C ASN A 12 5.63 -6.45 0.62
N LEU A 13 6.19 -5.39 0.04
CA LEU A 13 6.14 -4.00 0.49
C LEU A 13 5.85 -3.10 -0.73
N PRO A 14 4.58 -2.93 -1.09
CA PRO A 14 4.12 -2.16 -2.24
C PRO A 14 4.56 -0.70 -2.24
N GLU A 15 4.61 -0.06 -1.07
CA GLU A 15 5.06 1.33 -0.89
C GLU A 15 6.49 1.55 -1.39
N LEU A 16 7.26 0.45 -1.39
CA LEU A 16 8.65 0.40 -1.82
C LEU A 16 8.82 -0.28 -3.17
N GLU A 17 7.72 -0.66 -3.82
CA GLU A 17 7.68 -1.44 -5.06
C GLU A 17 8.43 -2.79 -4.94
N VAL A 18 8.46 -3.38 -3.74
CA VAL A 18 9.14 -4.65 -3.47
C VAL A 18 8.13 -5.79 -3.36
N SER A 19 8.27 -6.82 -4.19
CA SER A 19 7.52 -8.07 -4.08
C SER A 19 8.39 -9.25 -4.51
N GLY A 20 8.39 -10.33 -3.74
CA GLY A 20 9.11 -11.55 -4.11
C GLY A 20 9.48 -12.43 -2.93
N LEU A 21 10.59 -13.17 -3.07
CA LEU A 21 11.16 -13.96 -1.99
C LEU A 21 12.33 -13.20 -1.35
N ALA A 22 12.27 -13.00 -0.04
CA ALA A 22 13.37 -12.44 0.75
C ALA A 22 14.19 -13.57 1.38
N LEU A 23 15.52 -13.46 1.32
CA LEU A 23 16.42 -14.32 2.08
C LEU A 23 16.59 -13.77 3.49
N VAL A 24 16.29 -14.58 4.50
CA VAL A 24 16.65 -14.25 5.89
C VAL A 24 18.16 -14.43 6.02
N THR A 25 18.90 -13.34 6.14
CA THR A 25 20.37 -13.40 6.23
C THR A 25 20.84 -13.67 7.66
N ALA A 26 20.16 -13.12 8.66
CA ALA A 26 20.45 -13.30 10.08
C ALA A 26 19.17 -13.18 10.90
N ILE A 27 19.18 -13.74 12.11
CA ILE A 27 18.20 -13.49 13.16
C ILE A 27 19.01 -13.32 14.43
N ASP A 28 18.98 -12.11 14.96
CA ASP A 28 19.67 -11.74 16.19
C ASP A 28 18.63 -11.49 17.30
N ASP A 29 19.09 -11.42 18.55
CA ASP A 29 18.23 -11.10 19.68
C ASP A 29 17.60 -9.71 19.50
N CYS A 30 16.34 -9.57 19.90
CA CYS A 30 15.65 -8.28 19.89
C CYS A 30 16.39 -7.31 20.82
N PRO A 31 16.88 -6.14 20.33
CA PRO A 31 17.52 -5.16 21.18
C PRO A 31 16.51 -4.61 22.21
N PRO A 32 16.97 -4.06 23.35
CA PRO A 32 16.08 -3.39 24.29
C PRO A 32 15.30 -2.27 23.60
N ILE A 33 13.98 -2.28 23.75
CA ILE A 33 13.11 -1.20 23.26
C ILE A 33 13.21 -0.06 24.28
N ALA A 34 13.60 1.12 23.82
CA ALA A 34 13.69 2.31 24.66
C ALA A 34 12.30 2.76 25.11
N GLU A 35 12.19 3.25 26.34
CA GLU A 35 10.99 3.96 26.79
C GLU A 35 10.95 5.38 26.21
N GLY A 36 9.75 5.86 25.88
CA GLY A 36 9.56 7.19 25.31
C GLY A 36 8.14 7.42 24.81
N GLU A 37 7.91 8.62 24.27
CA GLU A 37 6.67 8.96 23.57
C GLU A 37 6.71 8.41 22.13
N GLY A 38 5.53 8.11 21.59
CA GLY A 38 5.36 7.59 20.22
C GLY A 38 5.34 6.06 20.13
N SER A 39 5.22 5.58 18.89
CA SER A 39 5.12 4.15 18.58
C SER A 39 6.49 3.51 18.38
N VAL A 40 6.60 2.23 18.76
CA VAL A 40 7.81 1.43 18.55
C VAL A 40 8.03 1.23 17.05
N VAL A 41 9.25 1.52 16.57
CA VAL A 41 9.68 1.14 15.22
C VAL A 41 9.99 -0.37 15.22
N THR A 42 9.24 -1.14 14.45
CA THR A 42 9.32 -2.61 14.40
C THR A 42 10.12 -3.12 13.21
N ALA A 43 10.26 -2.31 12.16
CA ALA A 43 11.10 -2.63 11.01
C ALA A 43 11.71 -1.37 10.38
N ARG A 44 12.80 -1.59 9.64
CA ARG A 44 13.39 -0.60 8.74
C ARG A 44 13.60 -1.24 7.40
N PHE A 45 13.14 -0.57 6.36
CA PHE A 45 13.27 -1.01 4.98
C PHE A 45 14.16 -0.05 4.21
N VAL A 46 14.99 -0.62 3.34
CA VAL A 46 15.92 0.13 2.50
C VAL A 46 15.83 -0.42 1.09
N THR A 47 15.22 0.33 0.19
CA THR A 47 15.27 0.04 -1.25
C THR A 47 16.45 0.77 -1.81
N ARG A 48 17.50 0.03 -2.21
CA ARG A 48 18.80 0.61 -2.59
C ARG A 48 18.76 1.41 -3.89
N GLU A 49 17.83 1.07 -4.76
CA GLU A 49 17.70 1.65 -6.08
C GLU A 49 16.22 1.72 -6.44
N VAL A 50 15.69 2.95 -6.44
CA VAL A 50 14.44 3.30 -7.14
C VAL A 50 14.80 4.13 -8.36
N HIS A 51 13.99 4.03 -9.41
CA HIS A 51 14.27 4.67 -10.70
C HIS A 51 13.46 5.95 -10.94
N VAL A 52 12.40 6.15 -10.16
CA VAL A 52 11.52 7.32 -10.21
C VAL A 52 11.16 7.70 -8.78
N VAL A 53 11.23 8.99 -8.48
CA VAL A 53 10.79 9.57 -7.20
C VAL A 53 9.90 10.78 -7.46
N ALA A 54 9.00 11.04 -6.51
CA ALA A 54 8.26 12.29 -6.43
C ALA A 54 8.93 13.21 -5.40
N SER A 55 9.05 14.48 -5.74
CA SER A 55 9.48 15.55 -4.83
C SER A 55 8.36 16.57 -4.71
N VAL A 56 7.98 16.86 -3.47
CA VAL A 56 6.88 17.78 -3.13
C VAL A 56 7.42 18.90 -2.27
N ASP A 57 7.31 20.13 -2.76
CA ASP A 57 7.63 21.31 -1.97
C ASP A 57 6.42 21.66 -1.10
N VAL A 58 6.62 21.82 0.19
CA VAL A 58 5.58 22.08 1.19
C VAL A 58 5.91 23.34 2.00
N LEU A 59 4.89 24.18 2.21
CA LEU A 59 4.96 25.39 3.03
C LEU A 59 4.28 25.15 4.38
N GLY A 60 5.04 25.24 5.46
CA GLY A 60 4.56 25.19 6.83
C GLY A 60 3.88 26.48 7.28
N ALA A 61 3.07 26.38 8.34
CA ALA A 61 2.35 27.52 8.92
C ALA A 61 3.29 28.62 9.49
N ASP A 62 4.53 28.25 9.83
CA ASP A 62 5.58 29.15 10.30
C ASP A 62 6.33 29.86 9.15
N GLY A 63 5.99 29.55 7.89
CA GLY A 63 6.64 30.06 6.69
C GLY A 63 7.84 29.24 6.23
N THR A 64 8.18 28.15 6.91
CA THR A 64 9.26 27.23 6.50
C THR A 64 8.85 26.50 5.23
N VAL A 65 9.79 26.37 4.28
CA VAL A 65 9.60 25.57 3.06
C VAL A 65 10.53 24.37 3.11
N GLU A 66 9.97 23.19 2.91
CA GLU A 66 10.70 21.92 2.87
C GLU A 66 10.35 21.17 1.57
N THR A 67 11.30 20.38 1.07
CA THR A 67 11.05 19.42 -0.01
C THR A 67 11.03 18.01 0.55
N ILE A 68 9.91 17.30 0.37
CA ILE A 68 9.78 15.88 0.73
C ILE A 68 9.97 15.05 -0.54
N THR A 69 10.92 14.11 -0.51
CA THR A 69 11.18 13.21 -1.63
C THR A 69 10.96 11.76 -1.22
N GLY A 70 10.17 11.03 -2.02
CA GLY A 70 9.81 9.64 -1.75
C GLY A 70 9.43 8.85 -3.00
N THR A 71 8.99 7.61 -2.81
CA THR A 71 8.38 6.82 -3.88
C THR A 71 7.10 7.50 -4.36
N THR A 72 6.76 7.34 -5.63
CA THR A 72 5.59 8.02 -6.22
C THR A 72 4.27 7.59 -5.59
N THR A 73 4.22 6.37 -5.06
CA THR A 73 3.04 5.73 -4.49
C THR A 73 2.90 5.90 -2.98
N HIS A 74 3.87 6.53 -2.30
CA HIS A 74 3.84 6.61 -0.84
C HIS A 74 2.63 7.43 -0.37
N PRO A 75 1.81 6.95 0.59
CA PRO A 75 0.60 7.65 0.99
C PRO A 75 0.89 8.81 1.94
N VAL A 76 0.29 9.96 1.65
CA VAL A 76 0.33 11.18 2.45
C VAL A 76 -1.09 11.59 2.82
N TRP A 77 -1.34 12.01 4.05
CA TRP A 77 -2.67 12.45 4.47
C TRP A 77 -3.02 13.82 3.88
N SER A 78 -4.04 13.86 3.02
CA SER A 78 -4.63 15.10 2.53
C SER A 78 -5.79 15.53 3.43
N VAL A 79 -5.67 16.73 4.00
CA VAL A 79 -6.73 17.35 4.80
C VAL A 79 -7.89 17.78 3.89
N ASP A 80 -7.61 18.23 2.68
CA ASP A 80 -8.65 18.68 1.76
C ASP A 80 -9.52 17.51 1.26
N ARG A 81 -8.88 16.38 0.95
CA ARG A 81 -9.57 15.18 0.45
C ARG A 81 -10.04 14.23 1.55
N GLN A 82 -9.53 14.37 2.77
CA GLN A 82 -9.78 13.46 3.89
C GLN A 82 -9.43 12.00 3.53
N GLU A 83 -8.32 11.82 2.82
CA GLU A 83 -7.84 10.51 2.38
C GLU A 83 -6.31 10.46 2.29
N TRP A 84 -5.78 9.24 2.21
CA TRP A 84 -4.38 8.99 1.89
C TRP A 84 -4.16 9.10 0.39
N VAL A 85 -3.36 10.08 -0.03
CA VAL A 85 -3.08 10.37 -1.44
C VAL A 85 -1.65 9.94 -1.77
N PRO A 86 -1.42 9.25 -2.90
CA PRO A 86 -0.06 8.98 -3.37
C PRO A 86 0.75 10.28 -3.51
N LEU A 87 2.02 10.27 -3.09
CA LEU A 87 2.90 11.45 -3.10
C LEU A 87 2.95 12.15 -4.47
N ALA A 88 2.91 11.38 -5.56
CA ALA A 88 2.92 11.91 -6.94
C ALA A 88 1.56 12.49 -7.41
N GLU A 89 0.48 12.24 -6.69
CA GLU A 89 -0.90 12.64 -7.04
C GLU A 89 -1.41 13.82 -6.20
N LEU A 90 -0.58 14.35 -5.31
CA LEU A 90 -0.83 15.60 -4.63
C LEU A 90 -0.95 16.75 -5.65
N ALA A 91 -1.81 17.71 -5.35
CA ALA A 91 -2.04 18.87 -6.20
C ALA A 91 -1.45 20.14 -5.58
N ASP A 92 -1.04 21.08 -6.43
CA ASP A 92 -0.62 22.41 -5.98
C ASP A 92 -1.76 23.09 -5.20
N GLY A 93 -1.44 23.65 -4.04
CA GLY A 93 -2.40 24.25 -3.12
C GLY A 93 -3.09 23.27 -2.17
N GLU A 94 -2.83 21.97 -2.27
CA GLU A 94 -3.43 20.95 -1.40
C GLU A 94 -2.90 21.05 0.03
N THR A 95 -3.81 20.93 1.00
CA THR A 95 -3.52 21.04 2.42
C THR A 95 -3.19 19.67 3.02
N LEU A 96 -2.03 19.56 3.66
CA LEU A 96 -1.54 18.36 4.35
C LEU A 96 -1.55 18.55 5.87
N GLN A 97 -1.54 17.43 6.59
CA GLN A 97 -1.35 17.43 8.04
C GLN A 97 0.16 17.40 8.36
N GLY A 98 0.68 18.46 8.98
CA GLY A 98 2.02 18.52 9.57
C GLY A 98 1.99 18.34 11.09
N LEU A 99 3.17 18.35 11.72
CA LEU A 99 3.34 18.21 13.17
C LEU A 99 2.81 19.44 13.92
N ASP A 100 3.22 20.63 13.51
CA ASP A 100 2.88 21.90 14.18
C ASP A 100 1.66 22.61 13.57
N GLY A 101 0.98 21.96 12.64
CA GLY A 101 -0.20 22.52 11.97
C GLY A 101 -0.37 22.03 10.55
N LEU A 102 -1.10 22.79 9.74
CA LEU A 102 -1.32 22.49 8.33
C LEU A 102 -0.09 22.90 7.52
N ALA A 103 0.22 22.10 6.49
CA ALA A 103 1.19 22.45 5.46
C ALA A 103 0.50 22.52 4.09
N VAL A 104 0.99 23.36 3.19
CA VAL A 104 0.41 23.54 1.85
C VAL A 104 1.39 23.09 0.79
N VAL A 105 0.94 22.24 -0.13
CA VAL A 105 1.72 21.82 -1.29
C VAL A 105 1.93 23.01 -2.22
N LEU A 106 3.20 23.35 -2.48
CA LEU A 106 3.58 24.40 -3.41
C LEU A 106 3.78 23.87 -4.82
N SER A 107 4.39 22.69 -4.95
CA SER A 107 4.61 22.03 -6.23
C SER A 107 4.87 20.54 -6.06
N VAL A 108 4.56 19.77 -7.12
CA VAL A 108 4.92 18.35 -7.24
C VAL A 108 5.76 18.16 -8.50
N SER A 109 6.87 17.42 -8.37
CA SER A 109 7.74 17.09 -9.51
C SER A 109 8.18 15.63 -9.50
N LEU A 110 8.37 15.05 -10.69
CA LEU A 110 8.87 13.69 -10.87
C LEU A 110 10.29 13.73 -11.41
N SER A 111 11.17 12.95 -10.78
CA SER A 111 12.57 12.85 -11.18
C SER A 111 12.96 11.41 -11.45
N ARG A 112 13.66 11.19 -12.57
CA ARG A 112 14.32 9.91 -12.87
C ARG A 112 15.71 9.94 -12.27
N VAL A 113 15.89 9.22 -11.17
CA VAL A 113 17.14 9.14 -10.41
C VAL A 113 17.40 7.68 -10.07
N SER A 114 18.63 7.35 -9.74
CA SER A 114 18.96 6.08 -9.07
C SER A 114 19.47 6.45 -7.69
N GLN A 115 18.61 6.30 -6.68
CA GLN A 115 18.93 6.63 -5.30
C GLN A 115 18.27 5.65 -4.34
N PRO A 116 18.82 5.48 -3.11
CA PRO A 116 18.14 4.71 -2.09
C PRO A 116 16.96 5.49 -1.50
N VAL A 117 15.91 4.76 -1.14
CA VAL A 117 14.81 5.26 -0.30
C VAL A 117 14.67 4.41 0.96
N TYR A 118 14.12 5.04 1.99
CA TYR A 118 14.03 4.47 3.33
C TYR A 118 12.58 4.49 3.79
N ASN A 119 12.17 3.45 4.48
CA ASN A 119 10.87 3.38 5.15
C ASN A 119 11.07 2.71 6.52
N ILE A 120 10.19 2.99 7.45
CA ILE A 120 10.13 2.37 8.78
C ILE A 120 8.75 1.79 8.98
N GLU A 121 8.63 0.66 9.67
CA GLU A 121 7.34 0.17 10.16
C GLU A 121 7.16 0.62 11.60
N VAL A 122 6.01 1.21 11.91
CA VAL A 122 5.66 1.59 13.28
C VAL A 122 4.54 0.70 13.82
N HIS A 123 4.67 0.28 15.08
CA HIS A 123 3.64 -0.49 15.75
C HIS A 123 2.36 0.34 15.96
N GLY A 124 1.20 -0.26 15.73
CA GLY A 124 -0.10 0.35 16.02
C GLY A 124 -0.78 0.84 14.75
N GLU A 125 -0.89 2.16 14.58
CA GLU A 125 -1.67 2.75 13.50
C GLU A 125 -0.96 2.77 12.14
N HIS A 126 0.31 2.34 12.06
CA HIS A 126 1.07 2.33 10.81
C HIS A 126 1.18 3.73 10.18
N VAL A 127 1.13 4.76 11.01
CA VAL A 127 1.21 6.18 10.65
C VAL A 127 2.39 6.83 11.35
N TYR A 128 3.16 7.63 10.62
CA TYR A 128 4.28 8.36 11.16
C TYR A 128 4.46 9.70 10.44
N GLN A 129 5.36 10.54 10.95
CA GLN A 129 5.63 11.86 10.41
C GLN A 129 7.02 11.91 9.77
N VAL A 130 7.14 12.62 8.65
CA VAL A 130 8.39 12.78 7.90
C VAL A 130 8.73 14.25 7.68
N GLY A 131 10.02 14.52 7.56
CA GLY A 131 10.53 15.87 7.34
C GLY A 131 10.51 16.74 8.59
N GLU A 132 11.03 17.94 8.45
CA GLU A 132 11.06 18.98 9.47
C GLU A 132 9.66 19.52 9.79
N LEU A 133 8.78 19.60 8.78
CA LEU A 133 7.38 19.98 8.97
C LEU A 133 6.51 18.86 9.56
N GLY A 134 7.05 17.65 9.66
CA GLY A 134 6.37 16.47 10.22
C GLY A 134 5.11 16.09 9.46
N VAL A 135 5.20 16.02 8.13
CA VAL A 135 4.07 15.63 7.27
C VAL A 135 3.64 14.20 7.55
N LEU A 136 2.34 13.99 7.73
CA LEU A 136 1.75 12.72 8.10
C LEU A 136 1.69 11.74 6.92
N VAL A 137 2.31 10.57 7.08
CA VAL A 137 2.41 9.50 6.08
C VAL A 137 2.02 8.16 6.67
N HIS A 138 1.75 7.18 5.81
CA HIS A 138 1.27 5.85 6.20
C HIS A 138 2.13 4.73 5.61
N ASN A 139 2.39 3.68 6.39
CA ASN A 139 2.90 2.40 5.93
C ASN A 139 1.78 1.64 5.22
N THR A 140 1.71 1.63 3.88
CA THR A 140 0.66 0.84 3.20
C THR A 140 0.77 -0.62 3.65
N CYS A 141 -0.34 -1.14 4.17
CA CYS A 141 -0.40 -2.49 4.71
C CYS A 141 -1.09 -3.37 3.67
N GLU A 142 -0.32 -3.93 2.72
CA GLU A 142 -0.85 -5.00 1.87
C GLU A 142 -0.63 -6.37 2.49
N VAL A 143 -1.73 -7.00 2.92
CA VAL A 143 -1.74 -8.40 3.32
C VAL A 143 -1.74 -9.28 2.08
N VAL A 144 -0.70 -10.10 1.93
CA VAL A 144 -0.68 -11.16 0.92
C VAL A 144 -1.51 -12.33 1.42
N LEU A 145 -2.66 -12.54 0.79
CA LEU A 145 -3.48 -13.73 0.96
C LEU A 145 -2.96 -14.85 0.05
N GLN A 146 -2.61 -16.00 0.63
CA GLN A 146 -2.16 -17.17 -0.11
C GLN A 146 -3.05 -18.40 0.15
N ILE A 147 -3.57 -19.01 -0.92
CA ILE A 147 -4.35 -20.26 -0.88
C ILE A 147 -3.75 -21.24 -1.88
N GLY A 148 -3.03 -22.23 -1.38
CA GLY A 148 -2.25 -23.13 -2.22
C GLY A 148 -1.21 -22.36 -3.04
N LYS A 149 -1.37 -22.38 -4.37
CA LYS A 149 -0.54 -21.61 -5.32
C LYS A 149 -1.21 -20.31 -5.79
N SER A 150 -2.42 -20.03 -5.31
CA SER A 150 -3.17 -18.81 -5.59
C SER A 150 -2.76 -17.71 -4.62
N THR A 151 -2.65 -16.47 -5.08
CA THR A 151 -2.26 -15.29 -4.30
C THR A 151 -3.16 -14.11 -4.62
N ALA A 152 -3.42 -13.26 -3.63
CA ALA A 152 -4.00 -11.94 -3.82
C ALA A 152 -3.38 -10.98 -2.80
N LYS A 153 -3.28 -9.71 -3.14
CA LYS A 153 -2.85 -8.66 -2.22
C LYS A 153 -4.05 -7.86 -1.77
N LEU A 154 -4.15 -7.61 -0.47
CA LEU A 154 -5.29 -6.97 0.17
C LEU A 154 -4.83 -5.75 0.93
N SER A 155 -5.40 -4.59 0.64
CA SER A 155 -5.26 -3.40 1.49
C SER A 155 -6.64 -2.87 1.84
N ALA A 156 -6.79 -2.36 3.05
CA ALA A 156 -8.04 -1.75 3.52
C ALA A 156 -7.77 -0.28 3.84
N GLU A 157 -8.45 0.62 3.14
CA GLU A 157 -8.25 2.07 3.26
C GLU A 157 -9.61 2.77 3.19
N SER A 158 -9.88 3.69 4.11
CA SER A 158 -11.09 4.55 4.10
C SER A 158 -12.43 3.78 3.94
N GLY A 159 -12.52 2.57 4.48
CA GLY A 159 -13.70 1.71 4.38
C GLY A 159 -13.84 0.96 3.04
N VAL A 160 -12.83 1.03 2.18
CA VAL A 160 -12.73 0.29 0.92
C VAL A 160 -11.68 -0.82 1.06
N LEU A 161 -12.05 -2.04 0.69
CA LEU A 161 -11.10 -3.14 0.51
C LEU A 161 -10.60 -3.13 -0.93
N ARG A 162 -9.30 -2.88 -1.11
CA ARG A 162 -8.63 -3.00 -2.40
C ARG A 162 -7.99 -4.38 -2.53
N VAL A 163 -8.19 -5.01 -3.68
CA VAL A 163 -7.57 -6.30 -4.00
C VAL A 163 -6.81 -6.22 -5.32
N ALA A 164 -5.52 -6.50 -5.25
CA ALA A 164 -4.60 -6.45 -6.38
C ALA A 164 -3.90 -7.81 -6.58
N ASP A 165 -3.24 -7.96 -7.74
CA ASP A 165 -2.37 -9.10 -8.07
C ASP A 165 -3.03 -10.47 -7.82
N ILE A 166 -4.31 -10.59 -8.19
CA ILE A 166 -5.08 -11.82 -8.01
C ILE A 166 -4.59 -12.87 -9.02
N TYR A 167 -3.85 -13.85 -8.53
CA TYR A 167 -3.47 -15.06 -9.26
C TYR A 167 -4.21 -16.26 -8.69
N VAL A 168 -4.96 -16.98 -9.51
CA VAL A 168 -5.70 -18.17 -9.07
C VAL A 168 -5.43 -19.36 -9.97
N GLN A 169 -5.01 -20.48 -9.39
CA GLN A 169 -4.66 -21.68 -10.14
C GLN A 169 -5.83 -22.68 -10.31
N GLY A 170 -7.01 -22.40 -9.75
CA GLY A 170 -8.20 -23.28 -9.85
C GLY A 170 -9.48 -22.69 -9.26
N GLY A 171 -10.64 -23.20 -9.70
CA GLY A 171 -11.95 -22.65 -9.34
C GLY A 171 -12.33 -22.74 -7.86
N ASP A 172 -11.86 -23.76 -7.14
CA ASP A 172 -12.13 -23.94 -5.70
C ASP A 172 -11.26 -23.04 -4.82
N ASP A 173 -10.00 -22.83 -5.19
CA ASP A 173 -9.09 -21.90 -4.49
C ASP A 173 -9.60 -20.46 -4.60
N MET A 174 -10.24 -20.12 -5.72
CA MET A 174 -10.86 -18.81 -5.94
C MET A 174 -12.02 -18.56 -4.97
N LEU A 175 -12.94 -19.51 -4.78
CA LEU A 175 -14.05 -19.32 -3.85
C LEU A 175 -13.56 -19.15 -2.40
N ARG A 176 -12.54 -19.93 -2.01
CA ARG A 176 -11.88 -19.77 -0.71
C ARG A 176 -11.17 -18.43 -0.59
N MET A 177 -10.61 -17.93 -1.68
CA MET A 177 -9.94 -16.64 -1.76
C MET A 177 -10.94 -15.52 -1.50
N PHE A 178 -12.04 -15.48 -2.25
CA PHE A 178 -13.09 -14.48 -2.04
C PHE A 178 -13.72 -14.55 -0.64
N ASP A 179 -13.87 -15.74 -0.04
CA ASP A 179 -14.33 -15.86 1.36
C ASP A 179 -13.33 -15.25 2.36
N GLN A 180 -12.03 -15.46 2.17
CA GLN A 180 -10.99 -14.86 3.02
C GLN A 180 -10.87 -13.35 2.81
N ILE A 181 -10.97 -12.87 1.57
CA ILE A 181 -11.06 -11.45 1.22
C ILE A 181 -12.22 -10.80 1.98
N ARG A 182 -13.40 -11.42 1.97
CA ARG A 182 -14.58 -10.90 2.66
C ARG A 182 -14.41 -10.87 4.17
N LYS A 183 -13.81 -11.91 4.75
CA LYS A 183 -13.46 -11.95 6.18
C LYS A 183 -12.47 -10.87 6.56
N PHE A 184 -11.45 -10.66 5.73
CA PHE A 184 -10.47 -9.61 5.92
C PHE A 184 -11.12 -8.22 5.85
N GLY A 185 -11.96 -7.97 4.84
CA GLY A 185 -12.71 -6.72 4.74
C GLY A 185 -13.64 -6.47 5.93
N ALA A 186 -14.40 -7.48 6.36
CA ALA A 186 -15.26 -7.38 7.53
C ALA A 186 -14.48 -7.09 8.82
N ALA A 187 -13.31 -7.71 9.00
CA ALA A 187 -12.43 -7.46 10.14
C ALA A 187 -11.86 -6.03 10.15
N ASN A 188 -11.69 -5.42 8.96
CA ASN A 188 -11.19 -4.06 8.78
C ASN A 188 -12.31 -3.02 8.57
N GLY A 189 -13.57 -3.38 8.83
CA GLY A 189 -14.71 -2.46 8.73
C GLY A 189 -14.99 -1.93 7.32
N THR A 190 -14.46 -2.59 6.28
CA THR A 190 -14.67 -2.16 4.89
C THR A 190 -16.07 -2.52 4.42
N LYS A 191 -16.71 -1.62 3.69
CA LYS A 191 -18.08 -1.80 3.16
C LYS A 191 -18.09 -2.09 1.67
N THR A 192 -17.08 -1.60 0.96
CA THR A 192 -16.96 -1.71 -0.48
C THR A 192 -15.69 -2.47 -0.86
N PHE A 193 -15.76 -3.17 -1.98
CA PHE A 193 -14.70 -3.96 -2.57
C PHE A 193 -14.33 -3.34 -3.91
N GLU A 194 -13.04 -3.17 -4.16
CA GLU A 194 -12.50 -2.78 -5.46
C GLU A 194 -11.34 -3.70 -5.84
N ALA A 195 -11.36 -4.24 -7.07
CA ALA A 195 -10.27 -5.05 -7.58
C ALA A 195 -10.01 -4.79 -9.06
N THR A 196 -8.78 -5.03 -9.51
CA THR A 196 -8.45 -5.09 -10.93
C THR A 196 -7.97 -6.48 -11.28
N ALA A 197 -8.56 -7.06 -12.32
CA ALA A 197 -8.17 -8.38 -12.79
C ALA A 197 -8.14 -8.45 -14.32
N GLU A 198 -7.13 -9.12 -14.84
CA GLU A 198 -7.04 -9.51 -16.24
C GLU A 198 -7.57 -10.95 -16.37
N PHE A 199 -8.74 -11.11 -17.00
CA PHE A 199 -9.45 -12.39 -16.99
C PHE A 199 -9.17 -13.25 -18.23
N LEU A 200 -9.02 -14.56 -18.02
CA LEU A 200 -8.97 -15.58 -19.06
C LEU A 200 -10.17 -16.54 -19.08
N ASN A 201 -11.25 -16.30 -18.31
CA ASN A 201 -12.40 -17.23 -18.34
C ASN A 201 -13.78 -16.63 -18.01
N PHE A 202 -14.71 -16.68 -18.98
CA PHE A 202 -16.09 -16.17 -18.89
C PHE A 202 -16.97 -16.76 -17.75
N PRO A 203 -16.89 -18.07 -17.40
CA PRO A 203 -17.74 -18.65 -16.34
C PRO A 203 -17.53 -18.05 -14.95
N LEU A 204 -16.38 -17.40 -14.72
CA LEU A 204 -16.03 -16.76 -13.45
C LEU A 204 -16.76 -15.43 -13.27
N ARG A 205 -16.77 -14.61 -14.32
CA ARG A 205 -17.46 -13.32 -14.35
C ARG A 205 -18.94 -13.49 -14.01
N ASP A 206 -19.59 -14.49 -14.61
CA ASP A 206 -21.01 -14.78 -14.36
C ASP A 206 -21.31 -15.18 -12.92
N ARG A 207 -20.38 -15.88 -12.24
CA ARG A 207 -20.53 -16.27 -10.83
C ARG A 207 -20.37 -15.06 -9.91
N LEU A 208 -19.39 -14.20 -10.15
CA LEU A 208 -19.17 -12.99 -9.37
C LEU A 208 -20.30 -11.98 -9.56
N MET A 209 -20.85 -11.84 -10.78
CA MET A 209 -22.06 -11.02 -10.99
C MET A 209 -23.25 -11.51 -10.18
N LYS A 210 -23.45 -12.83 -10.05
CA LYS A 210 -24.52 -13.40 -9.20
C LYS A 210 -24.32 -13.12 -7.71
N MET A 211 -23.09 -12.82 -7.29
CA MET A 211 -22.75 -12.42 -5.93
C MET A 211 -22.88 -10.90 -5.71
N GLY A 212 -23.29 -10.13 -6.72
CA GLY A 212 -23.52 -8.68 -6.64
C GLY A 212 -22.37 -7.82 -7.17
N PHE A 213 -21.25 -8.42 -7.60
CA PHE A 213 -20.11 -7.66 -8.12
C PHE A 213 -20.38 -7.10 -9.52
N GLN A 214 -20.01 -5.85 -9.72
CA GLN A 214 -20.06 -5.13 -10.99
C GLN A 214 -18.71 -5.21 -11.71
N PHE A 215 -18.76 -5.20 -13.04
CA PHE A 215 -17.58 -5.33 -13.90
C PHE A 215 -17.56 -4.21 -14.93
N GLU A 216 -16.52 -3.39 -14.91
CA GLU A 216 -16.24 -2.35 -15.88
C GLU A 216 -14.96 -2.70 -16.63
N LYS A 217 -15.00 -2.76 -17.97
CA LYS A 217 -13.80 -2.96 -18.77
C LYS A 217 -13.01 -1.66 -18.78
N ILE A 218 -11.79 -1.68 -18.26
CA ILE A 218 -10.92 -0.49 -18.16
C ILE A 218 -9.75 -0.53 -19.14
N GLY A 219 -9.52 -1.67 -19.80
CA GLY A 219 -8.46 -1.79 -20.79
C GLY A 219 -8.34 -3.20 -21.36
N SER A 220 -7.23 -3.43 -22.06
CA SER A 220 -6.84 -4.73 -22.59
C SER A 220 -5.32 -4.88 -22.38
N GLY A 221 -4.91 -6.01 -21.84
CA GLY A 221 -3.52 -6.36 -21.56
C GLY A 221 -3.04 -7.57 -22.39
N PRO A 222 -1.82 -8.07 -22.11
CA PRO A 222 -1.21 -9.16 -22.87
C PRO A 222 -1.92 -10.51 -22.72
N PHE A 223 -2.77 -10.68 -21.71
CA PHE A 223 -3.48 -11.92 -21.40
C PHE A 223 -5.00 -11.82 -21.57
N GLY A 224 -5.56 -10.62 -21.75
CA GLY A 224 -6.98 -10.44 -22.04
C GLY A 224 -7.50 -9.02 -21.75
N ASP A 225 -8.81 -8.90 -21.57
CA ASP A 225 -9.40 -7.65 -21.12
C ASP A 225 -9.13 -7.44 -19.63
N ILE A 226 -8.84 -6.19 -19.28
CA ILE A 226 -8.63 -5.75 -17.89
C ILE A 226 -9.95 -5.19 -17.39
N TRP A 227 -10.39 -5.69 -16.23
CA TRP A 227 -11.67 -5.35 -15.64
C TRP A 227 -11.46 -4.75 -14.25
N LYS A 228 -12.11 -3.62 -14.00
CA LYS A 228 -12.39 -3.11 -12.67
C LYS A 228 -13.62 -3.84 -12.12
N ILE A 229 -13.48 -4.40 -10.93
CA ILE A 229 -14.51 -5.15 -10.22
C ILE A 229 -14.88 -4.34 -8.99
N THR A 230 -16.16 -4.08 -8.79
CA THR A 230 -16.64 -3.36 -7.60
C THR A 230 -17.84 -4.08 -6.96
N GLY A 231 -18.04 -3.92 -5.66
CA GLY A 231 -19.19 -4.50 -4.98
C GLY A 231 -19.27 -4.16 -3.50
N GLU A 232 -20.36 -4.57 -2.85
CA GLU A 232 -20.48 -4.55 -1.39
C GLU A 232 -19.99 -5.89 -0.81
N LEU A 233 -19.45 -5.88 0.41
CA LEU A 233 -18.88 -7.05 1.11
C LEU A 233 -19.86 -7.73 2.08
#